data_AF-A0A8C4L948-F1
#
_entry.id   AF-A0A8C4L948-F1
#
_cell.length_a   1.000
_cell.length_b   1.000
_cell.length_c   1.000
_cell.angle_alpha   90.00
_cell.angle_beta   90.00
_cell.angle_gamma   90.00
#
_symmetry.space_group_name_H-M   'P 1'
#
loop_
_entity.id
_entity.type
_entity.pdbx_description
1 polymer ?
#
loop_
_entity_poly.entity_id
_entity_poly.type
_entity_poly.pdbx_seq_one_letter_code
_entity_poly.pdbx_strand_id
1 'polypeptide(L)'
;MAPLRTSSVSLLLLLSLVAIVKAGIVIPQNPECPNTGDKNFPQNVKINLNILNRKTNSRRASDYHNRSTSPWNLHRNEDPERYPSVIWEAKCRHLGCVNAEGKVDFHMNSVPIQQEILVLRRESQNCPHSFQLEKMLVAVGCTCVTPIVRHMG
;
A
#
# COMPACT_ATOMS: atom_id res chain seq x y z
N MET A 1 -65.29 3.35 -49.88
CA MET A 1 -63.88 3.71 -50.11
C MET A 1 -63.59 5.02 -49.39
N ALA A 2 -63.00 4.97 -48.21
CA ALA A 2 -62.53 6.15 -47.49
C ALA A 2 -60.99 6.21 -47.57
N PRO A 3 -60.38 7.39 -47.73
CA PRO A 3 -58.95 7.49 -47.98
C PRO A 3 -58.16 7.35 -46.67
N LEU A 4 -57.08 6.57 -46.73
CA LEU A 4 -56.11 6.44 -45.64
C LEU A 4 -55.38 7.78 -45.46
N ARG A 5 -55.72 8.53 -44.41
CA ARG A 5 -54.86 9.62 -43.91
C ARG A 5 -53.77 8.99 -43.05
N THR A 6 -52.61 8.75 -43.64
CA THR A 6 -51.39 8.39 -42.90
C THR A 6 -50.97 9.58 -42.06
N SER A 7 -51.09 9.44 -40.74
CA SER A 7 -50.71 10.46 -39.76
C SER A 7 -49.21 10.77 -39.85
N SER A 8 -48.87 12.06 -40.03
CA SER A 8 -47.49 12.61 -40.03
C SER A 8 -46.64 12.12 -38.84
N VAL A 9 -47.29 11.79 -37.73
CA VAL A 9 -46.68 11.24 -36.51
C VAL A 9 -45.99 9.89 -36.75
N SER A 10 -46.54 9.05 -37.64
CA SER A 10 -45.98 7.73 -37.95
C SER A 10 -44.67 7.83 -38.73
N LEU A 11 -44.53 8.83 -39.59
CA LEU A 11 -43.29 9.09 -40.35
C LEU A 11 -42.18 9.64 -39.43
N LEU A 12 -42.54 10.48 -38.46
CA LEU A 12 -41.62 11.02 -37.45
C LEU A 12 -41.12 9.95 -36.47
N LEU A 13 -41.98 8.99 -36.10
CA LEU A 13 -41.61 7.83 -35.28
C LEU A 13 -40.62 6.90 -36.00
N LEU A 14 -40.79 6.69 -37.31
CA LEU A 14 -39.86 5.90 -38.12
C LEU A 14 -38.50 6.60 -38.28
N LEU A 15 -38.49 7.93 -38.45
CA LEU A 15 -37.24 8.71 -38.55
C LEU A 15 -36.44 8.74 -37.23
N SER A 16 -37.12 8.69 -36.08
CA SER A 16 -36.46 8.63 -34.77
C SER A 16 -35.89 7.24 -34.44
N LEU A 17 -36.47 6.15 -34.97
CA LEU A 17 -35.90 4.80 -34.86
C LEU A 17 -34.58 4.65 -35.66
N VAL A 18 -34.40 5.37 -36.76
CA VAL A 18 -33.16 5.31 -37.57
C VAL A 18 -32.00 6.07 -36.90
N ALA A 19 -32.28 7.05 -36.03
CA ALA A 19 -31.25 7.83 -35.34
C ALA A 19 -30.58 7.09 -34.16
N ILE A 20 -31.13 5.97 -33.69
CA ILE A 20 -30.60 5.24 -32.51
C ILE A 20 -29.49 4.24 -32.89
N VAL A 21 -29.26 3.98 -34.18
CA VAL A 21 -28.28 2.96 -34.63
C VAL A 21 -26.85 3.52 -34.78
N LYS A 22 -26.62 4.82 -34.56
CA LYS A 22 -25.29 5.46 -34.74
C LYS A 22 -24.62 6.01 -33.48
N ALA A 23 -25.07 5.60 -32.30
CA ALA A 23 -24.22 5.64 -31.11
C ALA A 23 -23.72 4.22 -30.89
N GLY A 24 -22.61 3.87 -31.54
CA GLY A 24 -21.89 2.64 -31.19
C GLY A 24 -21.66 2.66 -29.68
N ILE A 25 -22.15 1.65 -28.98
CA ILE A 25 -21.77 1.41 -27.59
C ILE A 25 -20.26 1.28 -27.63
N VAL A 26 -19.56 2.31 -27.12
CA VAL A 26 -18.14 2.21 -26.82
C VAL A 26 -18.08 1.22 -25.67
N ILE A 27 -17.90 -0.05 -26.02
CA ILE A 27 -17.48 -1.07 -25.07
C ILE A 27 -16.16 -0.54 -24.50
N PRO A 28 -16.03 -0.33 -23.17
CA PRO A 28 -14.75 0.01 -22.59
C PRO A 28 -13.77 -1.09 -22.98
N GLN A 29 -12.86 -0.79 -23.90
CA GLN A 29 -11.71 -1.66 -24.11
C GLN A 29 -10.97 -1.67 -22.78
N ASN A 30 -10.73 -2.85 -22.21
CA ASN A 30 -9.79 -2.98 -21.09
C ASN A 30 -8.53 -2.21 -21.50
N PRO A 31 -8.05 -1.24 -20.70
CA PRO A 31 -6.81 -0.57 -21.00
C PRO A 31 -5.74 -1.63 -21.20
N GLU A 32 -5.13 -1.66 -22.37
CA GLU A 32 -4.09 -2.62 -22.69
C GLU A 32 -2.92 -2.36 -21.73
N CYS A 33 -2.75 -3.27 -20.76
CA CYS A 33 -1.69 -3.14 -19.78
C CYS A 33 -0.34 -3.26 -20.47
N PRO A 34 0.58 -2.30 -20.29
CA PRO A 34 1.83 -2.28 -21.01
C PRO A 34 2.66 -3.53 -20.70
N ASN A 35 2.76 -4.42 -21.69
CA ASN A 35 3.71 -5.52 -21.69
C ASN A 35 5.03 -5.02 -22.28
N THR A 36 5.72 -4.14 -21.56
CA THR A 36 7.11 -3.82 -21.92
C THR A 36 7.93 -5.04 -21.52
N GLY A 37 8.75 -5.56 -22.42
CA GLY A 37 9.52 -6.79 -22.17
C GLY A 37 10.96 -6.66 -22.63
N ASP A 38 11.86 -6.42 -21.68
CA ASP A 38 13.28 -6.73 -21.87
C ASP A 38 13.53 -8.22 -21.66
N LYS A 39 14.18 -8.88 -22.62
CA LYS A 39 14.27 -10.35 -22.69
C LYS A 39 15.25 -10.99 -21.69
N ASN A 40 16.00 -10.19 -20.93
CA ASN A 40 17.11 -10.67 -20.09
C ASN A 40 16.75 -10.82 -18.60
N PHE A 41 15.62 -10.29 -18.13
CA PHE A 41 15.16 -10.43 -16.74
C PHE A 41 13.62 -10.52 -16.70
N PRO A 42 13.01 -11.37 -15.86
CA PRO A 42 11.55 -11.44 -15.78
C PRO A 42 10.99 -10.09 -15.31
N GLN A 43 10.18 -9.47 -16.16
CA GLN A 43 9.56 -8.17 -15.88
C GLN A 43 8.36 -8.28 -14.92
N ASN A 44 7.76 -9.47 -14.81
CA ASN A 44 6.67 -9.77 -13.90
C ASN A 44 6.79 -11.20 -13.34
N VAL A 45 6.17 -11.43 -12.18
CA VAL A 45 6.12 -12.74 -11.52
C VAL A 45 4.68 -13.05 -11.10
N LYS A 46 4.27 -14.30 -11.25
CA LYS A 46 2.95 -14.76 -10.77
C LYS A 46 3.07 -15.19 -9.30
N ILE A 47 2.32 -14.54 -8.43
CA ILE A 47 2.28 -14.84 -7.00
C ILE A 47 0.97 -15.55 -6.69
N ASN A 48 1.05 -16.65 -5.92
CA ASN A 48 -0.15 -17.26 -5.35
C ASN A 48 -0.55 -16.49 -4.08
N LEU A 49 -1.75 -15.91 -4.10
CA LEU A 49 -2.27 -15.09 -3.00
C LEU A 49 -2.74 -15.90 -1.78
N ASN A 50 -2.65 -17.24 -1.81
CA ASN A 50 -2.89 -18.07 -0.64
C ASN A 50 -1.72 -17.96 0.36
N ILE A 51 -1.58 -16.78 0.95
CA ILE A 51 -0.53 -16.49 1.93
C ILE A 51 -0.84 -17.30 3.19
N LEU A 52 -0.13 -18.41 3.34
CA LEU A 52 -0.11 -19.21 4.56
C LEU A 52 0.44 -18.33 5.69
N ASN A 53 -0.44 -17.82 6.54
CA ASN A 53 -0.06 -17.06 7.72
C ASN A 53 0.59 -18.01 8.75
N ARG A 54 1.85 -18.37 8.53
CA ARG A 54 2.61 -19.27 9.43
C ARG A 54 3.01 -18.59 10.75
N LYS A 55 2.76 -17.29 10.89
CA LYS A 55 3.00 -16.51 12.12
C LYS A 55 1.77 -15.68 12.50
N THR A 56 0.67 -16.36 12.80
CA THR A 56 -0.38 -15.76 13.63
C THR A 56 0.19 -15.53 15.03
N ASN A 57 0.15 -14.27 15.47
CA ASN A 57 0.67 -13.74 16.72
C ASN A 57 2.20 -13.57 16.78
N SER A 58 2.72 -12.53 16.11
CA SER A 58 3.78 -11.75 16.76
C SER A 58 3.16 -11.25 18.06
N ARG A 59 3.41 -12.02 19.13
CA ARG A 59 3.06 -11.81 20.54
C ARG A 59 2.55 -10.39 20.78
N ARG A 60 1.33 -10.22 21.33
CA ARG A 60 0.82 -8.94 21.86
C ARG A 60 2.00 -8.05 22.19
N ALA A 61 2.15 -6.93 21.49
CA ALA A 61 3.33 -6.08 21.52
C ALA A 61 3.92 -6.15 22.91
N SER A 62 5.02 -6.90 23.05
CA SER A 62 5.72 -7.00 24.32
C SER A 62 5.88 -5.57 24.81
N ASP A 63 5.64 -5.37 26.09
CA ASP A 63 5.67 -4.05 26.73
C ASP A 63 7.06 -3.38 26.67
N TYR A 64 8.01 -3.97 25.94
CA TYR A 64 9.33 -3.44 25.57
C TYR A 64 9.25 -1.97 25.12
N HIS A 65 8.25 -1.58 24.35
CA HIS A 65 8.09 -0.18 23.93
C HIS A 65 7.91 0.80 25.10
N ASN A 66 7.36 0.33 26.23
CA ASN A 66 7.23 1.10 27.48
C ASN A 66 8.36 0.86 28.48
N ARG A 67 8.93 -0.36 28.52
CA ARG A 67 9.97 -0.75 29.50
C ARG A 67 11.40 -0.56 29.03
N SER A 68 11.61 -0.27 27.75
CA SER A 68 12.93 0.04 27.21
C SER A 68 13.49 1.31 27.85
N THR A 69 14.81 1.36 28.03
CA THR A 69 15.51 2.61 28.37
C THR A 69 15.42 3.62 27.24
N SER A 70 15.14 3.21 26.01
CA SER A 70 14.85 4.10 24.87
C SER A 70 13.41 3.84 24.40
N PRO A 71 12.38 4.30 25.14
CA PRO A 71 11.00 3.93 24.87
C PRO A 71 10.47 4.57 23.58
N TRP A 72 9.47 3.95 22.95
CA TRP A 72 8.88 4.41 21.69
C TRP A 72 7.36 4.33 21.67
N ASN A 73 6.75 5.15 20.81
CA ASN A 73 5.35 5.04 20.42
C ASN A 73 5.24 4.32 19.09
N LEU A 74 4.10 3.67 18.85
CA LEU A 74 3.78 3.07 17.55
C LEU A 74 2.88 4.03 16.78
N HIS A 75 3.32 4.42 15.59
CA HIS A 75 2.55 5.19 14.63
C HIS A 75 1.89 4.25 13.63
N ARG A 76 0.59 4.46 13.34
CA ARG A 76 -0.17 3.63 12.40
C ARG A 76 -0.01 4.21 10.99
N ASN A 77 0.73 3.52 10.13
CA ASN A 77 0.87 3.84 8.71
C ASN A 77 -0.10 2.96 7.91
N GLU A 78 -1.20 3.54 7.42
CA GLU A 78 -2.21 2.84 6.63
C GLU A 78 -2.22 3.33 5.18
N ASP A 79 -2.22 2.37 4.26
CA ASP A 79 -2.29 2.59 2.82
C ASP A 79 -3.19 1.50 2.21
N PRO A 80 -4.40 1.84 1.73
CA PRO A 80 -5.35 0.86 1.21
C PRO A 80 -4.88 0.22 -0.10
N GLU A 81 -3.94 0.83 -0.81
CA GLU A 81 -3.40 0.33 -2.07
C GLU A 81 -2.11 -0.49 -1.86
N ARG A 82 -1.78 -0.83 -0.60
CA ARG A 82 -0.59 -1.59 -0.22
C ARG A 82 -0.92 -2.87 0.53
N TYR A 83 -0.10 -3.90 0.36
CA TYR A 83 -0.04 -5.08 1.21
C TYR A 83 1.32 -5.19 1.92
N PRO A 84 1.37 -5.31 3.27
CA PRO A 84 0.25 -5.14 4.19
C PRO A 84 -0.27 -3.70 4.19
N SER A 85 -1.59 -3.54 4.35
CA SER A 85 -2.23 -2.21 4.31
C SER A 85 -1.85 -1.37 5.51
N VAL A 86 -1.72 -2.00 6.68
CA VAL A 86 -1.33 -1.34 7.93
C VAL A 86 0.06 -1.81 8.36
N ILE A 87 0.95 -0.84 8.59
CA ILE A 87 2.28 -1.03 9.16
C ILE A 87 2.37 -0.17 10.43
N TRP A 88 2.88 -0.74 11.51
CA TRP A 88 3.13 0.00 12.75
C TRP A 88 4.60 0.39 12.81
N GLU A 89 4.87 1.69 12.89
CA GLU A 89 6.22 2.26 12.85
C GLU A 89 6.62 2.82 14.21
N ALA A 90 7.81 2.50 14.69
CA ALA A 90 8.32 2.99 15.96
C ALA A 90 8.82 4.43 15.86
N LYS A 91 8.43 5.27 16.81
CA LYS A 91 8.97 6.63 17.01
C LYS A 91 9.47 6.79 18.44
N CYS A 92 10.78 7.03 18.59
CA CYS A 92 11.40 7.20 19.91
C CYS A 92 10.78 8.39 20.66
N ARG A 93 10.53 8.23 21.96
CA ARG A 93 9.87 9.25 22.79
C ARG A 93 10.80 10.39 23.19
N HIS A 94 12.08 10.10 23.30
CA HIS A 94 13.11 11.02 23.78
C HIS A 94 14.29 11.02 22.81
N LEU A 95 15.08 12.10 22.84
CA LEU A 95 16.40 12.13 22.18
C LEU A 95 17.43 11.36 23.02
N GLY A 96 17.38 11.51 24.34
CA GLY A 96 18.20 10.75 25.30
C GLY A 96 17.60 9.40 25.69
N CYS A 97 18.26 8.67 26.58
CA CYS A 97 17.73 7.42 27.17
C CYS A 97 17.21 7.67 28.59
N VAL A 98 16.40 6.76 29.12
CA VAL A 98 15.85 6.79 30.48
C VAL A 98 16.73 5.95 31.39
N ASN A 99 17.17 6.53 32.50
CA ASN A 99 18.00 5.87 33.50
C ASN A 99 17.16 5.14 34.57
N ALA A 100 17.81 4.54 35.58
CA ALA A 100 17.13 3.77 36.62
C ALA A 100 16.19 4.62 37.51
N GLU A 101 16.44 5.92 37.64
CA GLU A 101 15.58 6.86 38.36
C GLU A 101 14.38 7.34 37.52
N GLY A 102 14.26 6.88 36.27
CA GLY A 102 13.20 7.31 35.35
C GLY A 102 13.43 8.69 34.72
N LYS A 103 14.65 9.23 34.81
CA LYS A 103 15.03 10.53 34.23
C LYS A 103 15.69 10.34 32.86
N VAL A 104 15.54 11.32 32.00
CA VAL A 104 16.22 11.35 30.69
C VAL A 104 17.68 11.72 30.89
N ASP A 105 18.57 10.81 30.51
CA ASP A 105 20.01 11.00 30.41
C ASP A 105 20.39 11.33 28.95
N PHE A 106 20.98 12.51 28.76
CA PHE A 106 21.42 13.03 27.46
C PHE A 106 22.86 12.65 27.11
N HIS A 107 23.57 11.90 27.97
CA HIS A 107 24.88 11.32 27.61
C HIS A 107 24.75 10.12 26.68
N MET A 108 23.53 9.59 26.52
CA MET A 108 23.17 8.51 25.60
C MET A 108 22.10 8.99 24.63
N ASN A 109 21.94 8.31 23.50
CA ASN A 109 20.91 8.64 22.51
C ASN A 109 19.94 7.49 22.30
N SER A 110 18.64 7.81 22.24
CA SER A 110 17.62 6.92 21.72
C SER A 110 17.58 7.03 20.19
N VAL A 111 17.88 5.93 19.49
CA VAL A 111 17.89 5.89 18.02
C VAL A 111 16.94 4.80 17.49
N PRO A 112 16.25 5.03 16.37
CA PRO A 112 15.36 4.03 15.79
C PRO A 112 16.17 2.88 15.17
N ILE A 113 15.68 1.65 15.36
CA ILE A 113 16.16 0.48 14.62
C ILE A 113 15.30 0.36 13.37
N GLN A 114 15.92 0.45 12.20
CA GLN A 114 15.26 0.34 10.91
C GLN A 114 15.41 -1.06 10.32
N GLN A 115 14.37 -1.51 9.61
CA GLN A 115 14.33 -2.77 8.87
C GLN A 115 13.81 -2.50 7.46
N GLU A 116 14.52 -3.00 6.45
CA GLU A 116 13.99 -3.06 5.08
C GLU A 116 12.99 -4.21 4.98
N ILE A 117 11.79 -3.90 4.50
CA ILE A 117 10.72 -4.86 4.24
C ILE A 117 10.24 -4.76 2.80
N LEU A 118 9.61 -5.84 2.33
CA LEU A 118 8.94 -5.88 1.03
C LEU A 118 7.46 -5.56 1.21
N VAL A 119 6.93 -4.72 0.33
CA VAL A 119 5.50 -4.39 0.26
C VAL A 119 5.03 -4.53 -1.19
N LEU A 120 3.77 -4.91 -1.38
CA LEU A 120 3.14 -4.91 -2.70
C LEU A 120 2.25 -3.67 -2.81
N ARG A 121 2.41 -2.87 -3.85
CA ARG A 121 1.54 -1.73 -4.14
C ARG A 121 0.72 -2.02 -5.39
N ARG A 122 -0.58 -1.74 -5.34
CA ARG A 122 -1.47 -1.90 -6.49
C ARG A 122 -1.16 -0.82 -7.53
N GLU A 123 -0.98 -1.23 -8.79
CA GLU A 123 -0.90 -0.28 -9.89
C GLU A 123 -2.30 0.31 -10.20
N SER A 124 -2.32 1.49 -10.82
CA SER A 124 -3.54 2.30 -11.02
C SER A 124 -4.69 1.57 -11.71
N GLN A 125 -5.90 2.11 -11.58
CA GLN A 125 -7.20 1.49 -11.91
C GLN A 125 -7.36 0.94 -13.34
N ASN A 126 -6.44 1.27 -14.25
CA ASN A 126 -6.50 0.84 -15.64
C ASN A 126 -6.03 -0.61 -15.85
N CYS A 127 -5.39 -1.25 -14.87
CA CYS A 127 -4.91 -2.62 -14.97
C CYS A 127 -5.34 -3.50 -13.79
N PRO A 128 -6.40 -4.32 -13.95
CA PRO A 128 -6.77 -5.32 -12.96
C PRO A 128 -5.58 -6.27 -12.70
N HIS A 129 -5.29 -6.55 -11.42
CA HIS A 129 -4.30 -7.54 -10.97
C HIS A 129 -2.81 -7.22 -11.16
N SER A 130 -2.44 -5.97 -11.44
CA SER A 130 -1.03 -5.57 -11.49
C SER A 130 -0.58 -5.01 -10.14
N PHE A 131 0.55 -5.51 -9.64
CA PHE A 131 1.18 -5.08 -8.38
C PHE A 131 2.66 -4.81 -8.61
N GLN A 132 3.15 -3.73 -8.04
CA GLN A 132 4.56 -3.42 -7.95
C GLN A 132 5.12 -3.92 -6.62
N LEU A 133 6.27 -4.60 -6.66
CA LEU A 133 7.03 -4.95 -5.47
C LEU A 133 7.95 -3.78 -5.11
N GLU A 134 7.79 -3.26 -3.90
CA GLU A 134 8.57 -2.13 -3.39
C GLU A 134 9.35 -2.54 -2.13
N LYS A 135 10.48 -1.87 -1.91
CA LYS A 135 11.25 -1.92 -0.67
C LYS A 135 10.91 -0.71 0.19
N MET A 136 10.66 -0.93 1.47
CA MET A 136 10.33 0.12 2.42
C MET A 136 11.19 -0.03 3.68
N LEU A 137 11.78 1.08 4.16
CA LEU A 137 12.44 1.13 5.46
C LEU A 137 11.43 1.45 6.54
N VAL A 138 11.33 0.59 7.55
CA VAL A 138 10.39 0.74 8.67
C VAL A 138 11.16 0.72 9.99
N ALA A 139 10.89 1.69 10.85
CA ALA A 139 11.38 1.65 12.23
C ALA A 139 10.59 0.61 13.03
N VAL A 140 11.27 -0.41 13.58
CA VAL A 140 10.63 -1.51 14.34
C VAL A 140 10.71 -1.34 15.85
N GLY A 141 11.58 -0.46 16.33
CA GLY A 141 11.78 -0.12 17.73
C GLY A 141 12.82 0.97 17.90
N CYS A 142 13.18 1.26 19.15
CA CYS A 142 14.29 2.15 19.47
C CYS A 142 15.28 1.46 20.40
N THR A 143 16.56 1.82 20.27
CA THR A 143 17.64 1.35 21.14
C THR A 143 18.43 2.52 21.70
N CYS A 144 19.13 2.27 22.81
CA CYS A 144 19.98 3.23 23.49
C CYS A 144 21.44 3.03 23.08
N VAL A 145 22.11 4.09 22.62
CA VAL A 145 23.51 4.04 22.18
C VAL A 145 24.37 5.06 22.90
N THR A 146 25.64 4.69 23.12
CA THR A 146 26.68 5.61 23.59
C THR A 146 27.25 6.40 22.40
N PRO A 147 27.44 7.73 22.50
CA PRO A 147 28.03 8.54 21.43
C PRO A 147 29.47 8.13 21.06
N ILE A 148 30.21 7.54 22.01
CA ILE A 148 31.58 7.07 21.80
C ILE A 148 31.52 5.60 21.40
N VAL A 149 31.94 5.29 20.18
CA VAL A 149 32.10 3.91 19.69
C VAL A 149 33.29 3.28 20.42
N ARG A 150 33.04 2.29 21.27
CA ARG A 150 34.11 1.45 21.81
C ARG A 150 34.35 0.29 20.87
N HIS A 151 35.50 0.28 20.18
CA HIS A 151 35.95 -0.93 19.49
C HIS A 151 36.27 -1.98 20.56
N MET A 152 35.43 -3.01 20.65
CA MET A 152 35.79 -4.25 21.35
C MET A 152 36.70 -5.01 20.39
N GLY A 153 38.02 -4.87 20.61
CA GLY A 153 39.05 -5.70 19.98
C GLY A 153 39.15 -7.06 20.63
#